data_AF-A0A0Q4BDC3-F1
#
_entry.id   AF-A0A0Q4BDC3-F1
#
_cell.length_a   1.000
_cell.length_b   1.000
_cell.length_c   1.000
_cell.angle_alpha   90.00
_cell.angle_beta   90.00
_cell.angle_gamma   90.00
#
_symmetry.space_group_name_H-M   'P 1'
#
loop_
_entity.id
_entity.type
_entity.pdbx_description
1 polymer ?
#
loop_
_entity_poly.entity_id
_entity_poly.type
_entity_poly.pdbx_seq_one_letter_code
_entity_poly.pdbx_strand_id
1 'polypeptide(L)'
;MAKKRKRTKPKEEEYEFVPPDFDEREFILKDIYGTKILLVVSLLAVLIGIAASFIDKAWEWYGGMLLLILAIAGMKEFLKLLRFDMDLIETKTMLGNYLLFFFLSLGTWILLINPPFV
;
A
#
# COMPACT_ATOMS: atom_id res chain seq x y z
N MET A 1 35.76 59.42 24.19
CA MET A 1 35.59 58.83 22.85
C MET A 1 35.38 57.33 22.98
N ALA A 2 34.14 56.84 22.82
CA ALA A 2 33.83 55.42 23.00
C ALA A 2 33.92 54.67 21.65
N LYS A 3 34.89 53.77 21.53
CA LYS A 3 35.18 52.98 20.33
C LYS A 3 34.14 51.85 20.22
N LYS A 4 33.14 52.00 19.33
CA LYS A 4 32.16 50.94 19.02
C LYS A 4 32.90 49.72 18.44
N ARG A 5 32.98 48.63 19.20
CA ARG A 5 33.39 47.31 18.70
C ARG A 5 32.30 46.79 17.76
N LYS A 6 32.58 46.74 16.45
CA LYS A 6 31.77 45.98 15.48
C LYS A 6 31.78 44.52 15.91
N ARG A 7 30.62 44.01 16.35
CA ARG A 7 30.38 42.58 16.50
C ARG A 7 30.39 41.97 15.11
N THR A 8 31.45 41.24 14.77
CA THR A 8 31.52 40.42 13.57
C THR A 8 30.43 39.36 13.70
N LYS A 9 29.37 39.46 12.90
CA LYS A 9 28.36 38.40 12.81
C LYS A 9 29.06 37.15 12.24
N PRO A 10 28.94 35.97 12.87
CA PRO A 10 29.41 34.73 12.26
C PRO A 10 28.66 34.55 10.94
N LYS A 11 29.39 34.21 9.87
CA LYS A 11 28.81 33.84 8.58
C LYS A 11 27.88 32.65 8.84
N GLU A 12 26.58 32.85 8.66
CA GLU A 12 25.63 31.76 8.53
C GLU A 12 26.05 30.99 7.28
N GLU A 13 26.52 29.76 7.46
CA GLU A 13 26.78 28.86 6.34
C GLU A 13 25.43 28.59 5.68
N GLU A 14 25.20 29.23 4.53
CA GLU A 14 24.02 29.01 3.72
C GLU A 14 23.99 27.54 3.35
N TYR A 15 22.96 26.83 3.82
CA TYR A 15 22.74 25.44 3.47
C TYR A 15 22.48 25.35 1.96
N GLU A 16 23.50 24.96 1.21
CA GLU A 16 23.35 24.59 -0.19
C GLU A 16 22.81 23.16 -0.25
N PHE A 17 21.52 23.04 -0.57
CA PHE A 17 20.94 21.74 -0.88
C PHE A 17 21.56 21.20 -2.18
N VAL A 18 22.40 20.18 -2.04
CA VAL A 18 22.86 19.39 -3.19
C VAL A 18 21.83 18.26 -3.38
N PRO A 19 21.05 18.27 -4.48
CA PRO A 19 20.15 17.16 -4.74
C PRO A 19 20.97 15.87 -4.92
N PRO A 20 20.52 14.74 -4.35
CA PRO A 20 21.15 13.46 -4.61
C PRO A 20 21.00 13.09 -6.09
N ASP A 21 21.98 12.34 -6.61
CA ASP A 21 21.90 11.83 -7.98
C ASP A 21 20.72 10.87 -8.11
N PHE A 22 19.92 11.04 -9.17
CA PHE A 22 18.79 10.17 -9.47
C PHE A 22 19.27 8.88 -10.14
N ASP A 23 19.09 7.74 -9.49
CA ASP A 23 19.29 6.45 -10.12
C ASP A 23 18.02 6.00 -10.86
N GLU A 24 18.01 6.20 -12.17
CA GLU A 24 16.91 5.80 -13.05
C GLU A 24 16.61 4.30 -12.97
N ARG A 25 17.63 3.45 -12.82
CA ARG A 25 17.47 1.99 -12.86
C ARG A 25 16.80 1.50 -11.59
N GLU A 26 17.25 1.97 -10.44
CA GLU A 26 16.63 1.63 -9.16
C GLU A 26 15.17 2.09 -9.12
N PHE A 27 14.90 3.30 -9.61
CA PHE A 27 13.55 3.83 -9.71
C PHE A 27 12.62 2.92 -10.55
N ILE A 28 13.06 2.52 -11.74
CA ILE A 28 12.27 1.64 -12.62
C ILE A 28 12.05 0.27 -11.97
N LEU A 29 13.08 -0.30 -11.34
CA LEU A 29 12.96 -1.61 -10.68
C LEU A 29 11.96 -1.58 -9.53
N LYS A 30 11.98 -0.51 -8.73
CA LYS A 30 11.03 -0.30 -7.63
C LYS A 30 9.60 -0.18 -8.15
N ASP A 31 9.39 0.52 -9.25
CA ASP A 31 8.06 0.71 -9.84
C ASP A 31 7.48 -0.59 -10.44
N ILE A 32 8.31 -1.35 -11.18
CA ILE A 32 7.95 -2.68 -11.67
C ILE A 32 7.58 -3.60 -10.50
N TYR A 33 8.35 -3.53 -9.41
CA TYR A 33 8.13 -4.33 -8.23
C TYR A 33 6.82 -3.98 -7.53
N GLY A 34 6.54 -2.69 -7.32
CA GLY A 34 5.27 -2.21 -6.78
C GLY A 34 4.07 -2.62 -7.64
N THR A 35 4.23 -2.58 -8.96
CA THR A 35 3.20 -3.00 -9.92
C THR A 35 2.90 -4.50 -9.81
N LYS A 36 3.92 -5.35 -9.65
CA LYS A 36 3.71 -6.80 -9.45
C LYS A 36 2.87 -7.08 -8.21
N ILE A 37 3.16 -6.38 -7.11
CA ILE A 37 2.41 -6.53 -5.85
C ILE A 37 0.99 -6.05 -6.03
N LEU A 38 0.79 -4.91 -6.67
CA LEU A 38 -0.55 -4.39 -6.99
C LEU A 38 -1.37 -5.43 -7.77
N LEU A 39 -0.80 -6.07 -8.79
CA LEU A 39 -1.48 -7.11 -9.57
C LEU A 39 -1.84 -8.34 -8.73
N VAL A 40 -0.92 -8.82 -7.89
CA VAL A 40 -1.16 -9.94 -6.98
C VAL A 40 -2.26 -9.61 -5.98
N VAL A 41 -2.21 -8.43 -5.38
CA VAL A 41 -3.23 -7.96 -4.42
C VAL A 41 -4.59 -7.79 -5.11
N SER A 42 -4.61 -7.30 -6.34
CA SER A 42 -5.84 -7.14 -7.12
C SER A 42 -6.50 -8.50 -7.40
N LEU A 43 -5.71 -9.48 -7.84
CA LEU A 43 -6.19 -10.84 -8.04
C LEU A 43 -6.70 -11.46 -6.74
N LEU A 44 -5.94 -11.31 -5.65
CA LEU A 44 -6.35 -11.79 -4.33
C LEU A 44 -7.67 -11.16 -3.88
N ALA A 45 -7.87 -9.86 -4.12
CA ALA A 45 -9.09 -9.16 -3.75
C ALA A 45 -10.32 -9.73 -4.47
N VAL A 46 -10.20 -10.00 -5.77
CA VAL A 46 -11.28 -10.63 -6.54
C VAL A 46 -11.58 -12.03 -6.01
N LEU A 47 -10.55 -12.84 -5.76
CA LEU A 47 -10.72 -14.19 -5.22
C LEU A 47 -11.39 -14.18 -3.83
N ILE A 48 -10.99 -13.27 -2.95
CA ILE A 48 -11.58 -13.11 -1.62
C ILE A 48 -13.01 -12.57 -1.72
N GLY A 49 -13.29 -11.62 -2.62
CA GLY A 49 -14.65 -11.13 -2.84
C GLY A 49 -15.61 -12.21 -3.35
N ILE A 50 -15.12 -13.09 -4.24
CA ILE A 50 -15.85 -14.29 -4.68
C ILE A 50 -16.07 -15.23 -3.50
N ALA A 51 -15.03 -15.53 -2.71
CA ALA A 51 -15.19 -16.40 -1.54
C ALA A 51 -16.17 -15.83 -0.50
N ALA A 52 -16.14 -14.51 -0.28
CA ALA A 52 -17.05 -13.81 0.62
C ALA A 52 -18.51 -13.92 0.16
N SER A 53 -18.79 -13.89 -1.15
CA SER A 53 -20.16 -14.06 -1.66
C SER A 53 -20.72 -15.47 -1.41
N PHE A 54 -19.87 -16.50 -1.46
CA PHE A 54 -20.28 -17.86 -1.09
C PHE A 54 -20.50 -18.02 0.42
N ILE A 55 -19.63 -17.41 1.23
CA ILE A 55 -19.77 -17.45 2.70
C ILE A 55 -21.02 -16.70 3.15
N ASP A 56 -21.35 -15.58 2.51
CA ASP A 56 -22.55 -14.79 2.84
C ASP A 56 -23.84 -15.60 2.74
N LYS A 57 -23.93 -16.50 1.74
CA LYS A 57 -25.08 -17.42 1.62
C LYS A 57 -25.23 -18.39 2.80
N ALA A 58 -24.14 -18.67 3.52
CA ALA A 58 -24.12 -19.64 4.62
C ALA A 58 -24.13 -18.99 6.00
N TRP A 59 -23.49 -17.83 6.16
CA TRP A 59 -23.27 -17.18 7.46
C TRP A 59 -23.54 -15.67 7.42
N GLU A 60 -24.35 -15.23 6.46
CA GLU A 60 -24.70 -13.83 6.21
C GLU A 60 -23.45 -12.94 6.05
N TRP A 61 -23.67 -11.63 6.11
CA TRP A 61 -22.63 -10.64 5.89
C TRP A 61 -21.49 -10.70 6.92
N TYR A 62 -21.74 -11.23 8.12
CA TYR A 62 -20.74 -11.38 9.18
C TYR A 62 -19.57 -12.28 8.73
N GLY A 63 -19.88 -13.40 8.06
CA GLY A 63 -18.87 -14.33 7.59
C GLY A 63 -17.97 -13.74 6.49
N GLY A 64 -18.57 -13.03 5.53
CA GLY A 64 -17.82 -12.34 4.48
C GLY A 64 -16.94 -11.21 5.03
N MET A 65 -17.46 -10.45 5.99
CA MET A 65 -16.71 -9.37 6.64
C MET A 65 -15.53 -9.91 7.46
N LEU A 66 -15.73 -11.01 8.19
CA LEU A 66 -14.65 -11.67 8.94
C LEU A 66 -13.54 -12.15 7.99
N LEU A 67 -13.91 -12.73 6.84
CA LEU A 67 -12.95 -13.16 5.82
C LEU A 67 -12.12 -11.97 5.30
N LEU A 68 -12.74 -10.83 5.00
CA LEU A 68 -12.03 -9.62 4.56
C LEU A 68 -11.02 -9.15 5.62
N ILE A 69 -11.43 -9.07 6.88
CA ILE A 69 -10.56 -8.62 7.98
C ILE A 69 -9.36 -9.57 8.13
N LEU A 70 -9.59 -10.88 8.10
CA LEU A 70 -8.52 -11.87 8.19
C LEU A 70 -7.59 -11.81 6.98
N ALA A 71 -8.12 -11.60 5.77
CA ALA A 71 -7.31 -11.45 4.57
C ALA A 71 -6.44 -10.18 4.62
N ILE A 72 -6.97 -9.06 5.10
CA ILE A 72 -6.18 -7.82 5.30
C ILE A 72 -5.09 -8.04 6.35
N ALA A 73 -5.43 -8.63 7.50
CA ALA A 73 -4.46 -8.91 8.55
C ALA A 73 -3.35 -9.86 8.09
N GLY A 74 -3.70 -10.86 7.27
CA GLY A 74 -2.77 -11.86 6.73
C GLY A 74 -2.01 -11.42 5.47
N MET A 75 -2.39 -10.32 4.82
CA MET A 75 -1.86 -9.96 3.50
C MET A 75 -0.35 -9.75 3.49
N LYS A 76 0.21 -9.11 4.53
CA LYS A 76 1.67 -8.91 4.62
C LYS A 76 2.41 -10.24 4.67
N GLU A 77 1.91 -11.19 5.46
CA GLU A 77 2.51 -12.53 5.58
C GLU A 77 2.31 -13.35 4.29
N PHE A 78 1.16 -13.20 3.63
CA PHE A 78 0.91 -13.81 2.32
C PHE A 78 1.87 -13.31 1.24
N LEU A 79 2.14 -12.00 1.19
CA LEU A 79 3.11 -11.43 0.24
C LEU A 79 4.54 -11.92 0.54
N LYS A 80 4.93 -12.00 1.81
CA LYS A 80 6.22 -12.61 2.20
C LYS A 80 6.32 -14.07 1.77
N LEU A 81 5.23 -14.84 1.90
CA LEU A 81 5.18 -16.25 1.46
C LEU A 81 5.43 -16.39 -0.05
N LEU A 82 4.98 -15.42 -0.84
CA LEU A 82 5.25 -15.32 -2.28
C LEU A 82 6.66 -14.81 -2.61
N ARG A 83 7.54 -14.69 -1.60
CA ARG A 83 8.91 -14.19 -1.69
C ARG A 83 9.01 -12.73 -2.11
N PHE A 84 7.98 -11.93 -1.84
CA PHE A 84 8.12 -10.49 -1.91
C PHE A 84 8.89 -10.01 -0.67
N ASP A 85 10.02 -9.36 -0.92
CA ASP A 85 10.67 -8.48 0.03
C ASP A 85 9.77 -7.28 0.32
N MET A 86 9.33 -7.20 1.58
CA MET A 86 8.41 -6.16 2.06
C MET A 86 9.15 -4.88 2.48
N ASP A 87 10.48 -4.94 2.62
CA ASP A 87 11.29 -3.80 3.04
C ASP A 87 11.55 -2.84 1.86
N LEU A 88 11.42 -3.34 0.63
CA LEU A 88 11.47 -2.54 -0.60
C LEU A 88 10.19 -1.73 -0.85
N ILE A 89 9.12 -1.98 -0.09
CA ILE A 89 7.83 -1.35 -0.30
C ILE A 89 7.61 -0.22 0.70
N GLU A 90 7.28 0.95 0.18
CA GLU A 90 6.91 2.07 1.02
C GLU A 90 5.61 1.81 1.77
N THR A 91 5.53 2.27 3.01
CA THR A 91 4.33 2.18 3.84
C THR A 91 3.10 2.80 3.16
N LYS A 92 3.29 3.90 2.42
CA LYS A 92 2.21 4.56 1.66
C LYS A 92 1.68 3.68 0.53
N THR A 93 2.58 3.03 -0.22
CA THR A 93 2.22 2.08 -1.27
C THR A 93 1.49 0.87 -0.71
N MET A 94 1.95 0.33 0.44
CA MET A 94 1.24 -0.74 1.12
C MET A 94 -0.15 -0.34 1.60
N LEU A 95 -0.31 0.87 2.14
CA LEU A 95 -1.63 1.39 2.50
C LEU A 95 -2.55 1.48 1.28
N GLY A 96 -2.03 1.93 0.14
CA GLY A 96 -2.73 1.91 -1.13
C GLY A 96 -3.19 0.51 -1.52
N ASN A 97 -2.34 -0.50 -1.38
CA ASN A 97 -2.68 -1.90 -1.65
C ASN A 97 -3.77 -2.43 -0.70
N TYR A 98 -3.74 -2.08 0.59
CA TYR A 98 -4.80 -2.46 1.53
C TYR A 98 -6.15 -1.85 1.16
N LEU A 99 -6.18 -0.56 0.80
CA LEU A 99 -7.40 0.12 0.37
C LEU A 99 -7.93 -0.47 -0.95
N LEU A 100 -7.04 -0.67 -1.93
CA LEU A 100 -7.37 -1.30 -3.20
C LEU A 100 -7.98 -2.68 -2.96
N PHE A 101 -7.35 -3.50 -2.13
CA PHE A 101 -7.87 -4.81 -1.78
C PHE A 101 -9.26 -4.72 -1.16
N PHE A 102 -9.44 -3.86 -0.14
CA PHE A 102 -10.70 -3.72 0.57
C PHE A 102 -11.83 -3.33 -0.38
N PHE A 103 -11.65 -2.27 -1.17
CA PHE A 103 -12.70 -1.80 -2.07
C PHE A 103 -12.95 -2.74 -3.25
N LEU A 104 -11.90 -3.37 -3.81
CA LEU A 104 -12.06 -4.29 -4.93
C LEU A 104 -12.74 -5.60 -4.50
N SER A 105 -12.35 -6.15 -3.34
CA SER A 105 -12.99 -7.34 -2.77
C SER A 105 -14.43 -7.05 -2.36
N LEU A 106 -14.70 -5.92 -1.70
CA LEU A 106 -16.04 -5.50 -1.32
C LEU A 106 -16.92 -5.23 -2.54
N GLY A 107 -16.40 -4.56 -3.57
CA GLY A 107 -17.11 -4.34 -4.83
C GLY A 107 -17.45 -5.65 -5.55
N THR A 108 -16.50 -6.58 -5.61
CA THR A 108 -16.72 -7.92 -6.17
C THR A 108 -17.78 -8.69 -5.37
N TRP A 109 -17.70 -8.62 -4.04
CA TRP A 109 -18.64 -9.28 -3.14
C TRP A 109 -20.06 -8.75 -3.31
N ILE A 110 -20.26 -7.44 -3.27
CA ILE A 110 -21.56 -6.80 -3.48
C ILE A 110 -22.12 -7.13 -4.85
N LEU A 111 -21.28 -7.06 -5.90
CA LEU A 111 -21.71 -7.40 -7.26
C LEU A 111 -22.25 -8.82 -7.34
N LEU A 112 -21.60 -9.77 -6.66
CA LEU A 112 -21.98 -11.18 -6.69
C LEU A 112 -23.14 -11.55 -5.76
N ILE A 113 -23.54 -10.68 -4.83
CA ILE A 113 -24.74 -10.84 -4.00
C ILE A 113 -25.98 -10.23 -4.66
N ASN A 114 -25.80 -9.37 -5.66
CA ASN A 114 -26.91 -8.74 -6.37
C ASN A 114 -27.20 -9.45 -7.70
N PRO A 115 -28.45 -9.39 -8.20
CA PRO A 115 -28.78 -9.84 -9.55
C PRO A 115 -27.87 -9.15 -10.59
N PRO A 116 -27.46 -9.82 -11.68
CA PRO A 116 -27.89 -11.16 -12.15
C PRO A 116 -27.05 -12.34 -11.64
N PHE A 117 -26.12 -12.12 -10.70
CA PHE A 117 -25.17 -13.14 -10.25
C PHE A 117 -25.71 -14.01 -9.10
N VAL A 118 -26.76 -13.52 -8.43
CA VAL A 118 -27.62 -14.27 -7.50
C VAL A 118 -28.92 -14.67 -8.17
#